data_AF-A0A2B8B7G7-F1
#
_entry.id   AF-A0A2B8B7G7-F1
#
_cell.length_a   1.000
_cell.length_b   1.000
_cell.length_c   1.000
_cell.angle_alpha   90.00
_cell.angle_beta   90.00
_cell.angle_gamma   90.00
#
_symmetry.space_group_name_H-M   'P 1'
#
loop_
_entity.id
_entity.type
_entity.pdbx_description
1 polymer ?
#
loop_
_entity_poly.entity_id
_entity_poly.type
_entity_poly.pdbx_seq_one_letter_code
_entity_poly.pdbx_strand_id
1 'polypeptide(L)'
;MRLGRAIAGTAAVAVTLGVVGLGGVILAGPALIGATATEMLRGTGFTGAAVTVTGLRIADGWQGLRLEITGDSGQLEAAAKALDLPMSGRLILSGALVVGTDGGAVTVTPDGCLQAKAEGLTVSGQRFDLLQGATLCAIQKGELLRWAPDAMTVAAELQASRLDMPTSGLRAEQVVLRLGQDGTGRRADATVARLTNTAKPAPVVPLAVTMQAVQAGEGPWAIDGTAKGANGLLAVSLNGTYDQTAGTGRLEAVAKPIHLAEKGPGLAAVSPLGATFLEKASGTLSGKATLSLTPKGLSTAGQAVVKGLAGGAGPVTIAGVSGTVALSSLSPPVIPDGQRLSIGLLDVGIPLTDGTLLFGYGRDGRLDVDRAEWRWAGGTLHAEPFELSPDKPKGTVTLHADGIDAAKLLELIAVDGLEASGKLAGTLPVVLAGDTVTLNGGVLESAGPGTLRYDPAQPPSGLKGEEGSPTAMLMGALTDFHYESLRITIDGQAGGELNAGFSLRGANPSFYDGYPVALNLKLSGALDRILRQNLDVYRIPDTVRERMTGSDQKDH
;
A
#
# COMPACT_ATOMS: atom_id res chain seq x y z
N MET A 1 -26.85 -22.80 22.25
CA MET A 1 -27.65 -23.73 23.09
C MET A 1 -29.15 -23.45 23.12
N ARG A 2 -29.64 -22.22 23.33
CA ARG A 2 -31.11 -21.94 23.36
C ARG A 2 -31.80 -22.18 22.02
N LEU A 3 -31.24 -21.68 20.92
CA LEU A 3 -31.73 -21.94 19.56
C LEU A 3 -31.68 -23.42 19.21
N GLY A 4 -30.58 -24.07 19.58
CA GLY A 4 -30.37 -25.49 19.38
C GLY A 4 -31.31 -26.36 20.22
N ARG A 5 -31.61 -26.02 21.48
CA ARG A 5 -32.61 -26.68 22.34
C ARG A 5 -34.05 -26.44 21.85
N ALA A 6 -34.30 -25.31 21.21
CA ALA A 6 -35.57 -25.05 20.57
C ALA A 6 -35.71 -25.86 19.26
N ILE A 7 -34.75 -25.82 18.34
CA ILE A 7 -34.74 -26.63 17.10
C ILE A 7 -34.73 -28.15 17.39
N ALA A 8 -34.08 -28.54 18.48
CA ALA A 8 -34.09 -29.85 19.08
C ALA A 8 -35.48 -30.30 19.55
N GLY A 9 -36.12 -29.48 20.39
CA GLY A 9 -37.45 -29.76 20.93
C GLY A 9 -38.51 -29.89 19.84
N THR A 10 -38.28 -29.28 18.68
CA THR A 10 -39.22 -29.28 17.55
C THR A 10 -39.01 -30.46 16.62
N ALA A 11 -37.76 -30.85 16.38
CA ALA A 11 -37.41 -32.15 15.85
C ALA A 11 -38.05 -33.25 16.72
N ALA A 12 -37.87 -33.17 18.05
CA ALA A 12 -38.50 -34.08 19.01
C ALA A 12 -40.01 -34.13 18.86
N VAL A 13 -40.69 -32.99 18.76
CA VAL A 13 -42.16 -32.92 18.71
C VAL A 13 -42.70 -33.33 17.35
N ALA A 14 -42.08 -32.93 16.23
CA ALA A 14 -42.44 -33.39 14.89
C ALA A 14 -42.17 -34.89 14.70
N VAL A 15 -41.14 -35.42 15.35
CA VAL A 15 -40.79 -36.85 15.34
C VAL A 15 -41.54 -37.66 16.38
N THR A 16 -41.86 -37.15 17.57
CA THR A 16 -42.74 -37.87 18.53
C THR A 16 -44.18 -37.90 18.03
N LEU A 17 -44.63 -36.87 17.29
CA LEU A 17 -45.86 -36.93 16.50
C LEU A 17 -45.73 -37.85 15.27
N GLY A 18 -44.50 -38.15 14.82
CA GLY A 18 -44.21 -39.02 13.67
C GLY A 18 -43.94 -40.50 13.97
N VAL A 19 -43.41 -40.84 15.15
CA VAL A 19 -42.88 -42.18 15.45
C VAL A 19 -43.75 -42.96 16.43
N VAL A 20 -44.66 -42.30 17.17
CA VAL A 20 -45.63 -43.02 18.02
C VAL A 20 -46.89 -43.47 17.24
N GLY A 21 -46.99 -43.14 15.95
CA GLY A 21 -48.08 -43.65 15.12
C GLY A 21 -47.87 -43.45 13.64
N LEU A 22 -47.31 -44.46 12.97
CA LEU A 22 -47.27 -44.60 11.51
C LEU A 22 -48.66 -44.55 10.81
N GLY A 23 -49.75 -44.31 11.55
CA GLY A 23 -51.08 -44.04 11.00
C GLY A 23 -51.52 -42.56 11.02
N GLY A 24 -50.81 -41.66 11.72
CA GLY A 24 -51.29 -40.28 11.98
C GLY A 24 -50.75 -39.20 11.05
N VAL A 25 -49.54 -39.38 10.48
CA VAL A 25 -48.87 -38.29 9.73
C VAL A 25 -49.31 -38.16 8.27
N ILE A 26 -50.06 -39.13 7.74
CA ILE A 26 -50.77 -38.95 6.47
C ILE A 26 -51.94 -37.93 6.61
N LEU A 27 -52.37 -37.60 7.85
CA LEU A 27 -53.46 -36.63 8.10
C LEU A 27 -52.98 -35.20 8.39
N ALA A 28 -51.71 -35.00 8.76
CA ALA A 28 -51.12 -33.67 8.93
C ALA A 28 -50.59 -33.17 7.58
N GLY A 29 -51.47 -32.55 6.78
CA GLY A 29 -51.10 -32.02 5.47
C GLY A 29 -49.93 -31.00 5.54
N PRO A 30 -49.27 -30.70 4.40
CA PRO A 30 -48.10 -29.80 4.32
C PRO A 30 -48.28 -28.47 5.06
N ALA A 31 -49.49 -27.91 5.06
CA ALA A 31 -49.83 -26.67 5.75
C ALA A 31 -49.63 -26.75 7.28
N LEU A 32 -49.96 -27.88 7.92
CA LEU A 32 -49.83 -28.04 9.37
C LEU A 32 -48.35 -28.14 9.78
N ILE A 33 -47.53 -28.85 8.98
CA ILE A 33 -46.09 -28.96 9.18
C ILE A 33 -45.44 -27.57 9.06
N GLY A 34 -45.81 -26.81 8.02
CA GLY A 34 -45.32 -25.43 7.82
C GLY A 34 -45.73 -24.48 8.95
N ALA A 35 -46.99 -24.52 9.38
CA ALA A 35 -47.48 -23.69 10.49
C ALA A 35 -46.75 -24.00 11.81
N THR A 36 -46.52 -25.28 12.08
CA THR A 36 -45.78 -25.72 13.28
C THR A 36 -44.33 -25.23 13.26
N ALA A 37 -43.63 -25.44 12.13
CA ALA A 37 -42.26 -24.95 11.95
C ALA A 37 -42.17 -23.41 12.06
N THR A 38 -43.17 -22.70 11.53
CA THR A 38 -43.29 -21.24 11.63
C THR A 38 -43.37 -20.78 13.08
N GLU A 39 -44.32 -21.30 13.85
CA GLU A 39 -44.54 -20.89 15.24
C GLU A 39 -43.30 -21.12 16.11
N MET A 40 -42.59 -22.21 15.82
CA MET A 40 -41.35 -22.55 16.50
C MET A 40 -40.22 -21.57 16.21
N LEU A 41 -39.98 -21.21 14.94
CA LEU A 41 -38.98 -20.19 14.60
C LEU A 41 -39.30 -18.86 15.29
N ARG A 42 -40.58 -18.47 15.33
CA ARG A 42 -41.03 -17.28 16.06
C ARG A 42 -40.73 -17.35 17.56
N GLY A 43 -41.00 -18.49 18.18
CA GLY A 43 -40.67 -18.76 19.58
C GLY A 43 -39.17 -18.68 19.90
N THR A 44 -38.30 -18.79 18.89
CA THR A 44 -36.84 -18.65 19.05
C THR A 44 -36.29 -17.24 18.82
N GLY A 45 -37.16 -16.27 18.54
CA GLY A 45 -36.79 -14.87 18.31
C GLY A 45 -36.90 -14.43 16.85
N PHE A 46 -37.11 -15.35 15.89
CA PHE A 46 -37.43 -14.99 14.51
C PHE A 46 -38.92 -14.66 14.38
N THR A 47 -39.37 -13.59 15.05
CA THR A 47 -40.79 -13.25 15.22
C THR A 47 -41.55 -13.07 13.89
N GLY A 48 -40.85 -12.67 12.83
CA GLY A 48 -41.40 -12.52 11.48
C GLY A 48 -41.29 -13.78 10.61
N ALA A 49 -40.78 -14.90 11.13
CA ALA A 49 -40.55 -16.08 10.32
C ALA A 49 -41.84 -16.67 9.77
N ALA A 50 -41.70 -17.33 8.62
CA ALA A 50 -42.73 -18.13 7.97
C ALA A 50 -42.09 -19.32 7.24
N VAL A 51 -42.67 -20.50 7.38
CA VAL A 51 -42.24 -21.72 6.71
C VAL A 51 -43.43 -22.29 5.95
N THR A 52 -43.27 -22.39 4.63
CA THR A 52 -44.24 -23.00 3.74
C THR A 52 -43.71 -24.35 3.29
N VAL A 53 -44.51 -25.41 3.48
CA VAL A 53 -44.23 -26.74 2.93
C VAL A 53 -45.14 -26.92 1.73
N THR A 54 -44.56 -27.03 0.54
CA THR A 54 -45.31 -27.18 -0.73
C THR A 54 -45.48 -28.62 -1.14
N GLY A 55 -44.58 -29.49 -0.69
CA GLY A 55 -44.56 -30.92 -1.03
C GLY A 55 -44.20 -31.78 0.17
N LEU A 56 -44.89 -32.91 0.31
CA LEU A 56 -44.66 -33.91 1.34
C LEU A 56 -44.75 -35.29 0.68
N ARG A 57 -43.69 -36.10 0.81
CA ARG A 57 -43.70 -37.51 0.43
C ARG A 57 -42.79 -38.33 1.33
N ILE A 58 -42.95 -39.65 1.29
CA ILE A 58 -41.98 -40.56 1.91
C ILE A 58 -40.67 -40.48 1.10
N ALA A 59 -39.55 -40.34 1.80
CA ALA A 59 -38.22 -40.35 1.19
C ALA A 59 -37.85 -41.74 0.67
N ASP A 60 -37.01 -41.78 -0.34
CA ASP A 60 -36.61 -43.04 -0.97
C ASP A 60 -35.92 -43.96 0.06
N GLY A 61 -36.21 -45.26 -0.01
CA GLY A 61 -35.70 -46.22 0.98
C GLY A 61 -36.34 -46.13 2.38
N TRP A 62 -37.49 -45.47 2.52
CA TRP A 62 -38.23 -45.34 3.79
C TRP A 62 -37.45 -44.63 4.91
N GLN A 63 -36.48 -43.79 4.55
CA GLN A 63 -35.59 -43.13 5.50
C GLN A 63 -36.16 -41.87 6.17
N GLY A 64 -37.46 -41.59 5.96
CA GLY A 64 -38.13 -40.45 6.58
C GLY A 64 -39.12 -39.76 5.64
N LEU A 65 -39.40 -38.49 5.94
CA LEU A 65 -40.28 -37.62 5.17
C LEU A 65 -39.47 -36.61 4.38
N ARG A 66 -39.67 -36.60 3.07
CA ARG A 66 -39.16 -35.55 2.20
C ARG A 66 -40.14 -34.38 2.15
N LEU A 67 -39.66 -33.20 2.51
CA LEU A 67 -40.37 -31.95 2.58
C LEU A 67 -39.79 -30.98 1.56
N GLU A 68 -40.61 -30.44 0.67
CA GLU A 68 -40.25 -29.26 -0.13
C GLU A 68 -40.65 -28.02 0.65
N ILE A 69 -39.66 -27.19 0.99
CA ILE A 69 -39.82 -26.07 1.89
C ILE A 69 -39.41 -24.75 1.25
N THR A 70 -40.10 -23.69 1.64
CA THR A 70 -39.61 -22.32 1.58
C THR A 70 -39.71 -21.72 2.97
N GLY A 71 -38.57 -21.41 3.57
CA GLY A 71 -38.47 -20.72 4.85
C GLY A 71 -38.06 -19.28 4.65
N ASP A 72 -38.71 -18.38 5.36
CA ASP A 72 -38.45 -16.95 5.42
C ASP A 72 -38.17 -16.58 6.86
N SER A 73 -37.04 -15.91 7.13
CA SER A 73 -36.70 -15.50 8.48
C SER A 73 -37.56 -14.36 9.02
N GLY A 74 -38.26 -13.64 8.13
CA GLY A 74 -38.71 -12.27 8.40
C GLY A 74 -37.51 -11.35 8.64
N GLN A 75 -37.78 -10.19 9.25
CA GLN A 75 -36.75 -9.22 9.64
C GLN A 75 -35.88 -9.80 10.78
N LEU A 76 -34.57 -9.89 10.55
CA LEU A 76 -33.59 -10.51 11.46
C LEU A 76 -33.30 -9.68 12.71
N GLU A 77 -33.70 -8.42 12.74
CA GLU A 77 -33.48 -7.48 13.85
C GLU A 77 -34.09 -7.99 15.16
N ALA A 78 -35.25 -8.67 15.08
CA ALA A 78 -35.87 -9.30 16.24
C ALA A 78 -35.05 -10.50 16.74
N ALA A 79 -34.48 -11.27 15.82
CA ALA A 79 -33.65 -12.43 16.13
C ALA A 79 -32.26 -12.03 16.65
N ALA A 80 -31.74 -10.87 16.26
CA ALA A 80 -30.42 -10.37 16.67
C ALA A 80 -30.23 -10.39 18.19
N LYS A 81 -31.28 -10.01 18.94
CA LYS A 81 -31.25 -10.02 20.41
C LYS A 81 -31.24 -11.44 20.99
N ALA A 82 -31.97 -12.37 20.37
CA ALA A 82 -32.02 -13.77 20.81
C ALA A 82 -30.72 -14.52 20.51
N LEU A 83 -30.03 -14.11 19.44
CA LEU A 83 -28.78 -14.68 18.95
C LEU A 83 -27.53 -14.01 19.51
N ASP A 84 -27.68 -12.90 20.23
CA ASP A 84 -26.58 -12.05 20.71
C ASP A 84 -25.59 -11.68 19.59
N LEU A 85 -26.14 -11.39 18.41
CA LEU A 85 -25.37 -11.10 17.21
C LEU A 85 -26.09 -9.97 16.47
N PRO A 86 -25.53 -8.74 16.44
CA PRO A 86 -26.15 -7.62 15.76
C PRO A 86 -26.32 -7.95 14.28
N MET A 87 -27.56 -8.13 13.84
CA MET A 87 -27.87 -8.45 12.46
C MET A 87 -29.20 -7.83 12.03
N SER A 88 -29.32 -7.58 10.74
CA SER A 88 -30.51 -7.00 10.12
C SER A 88 -30.71 -7.54 8.71
N GLY A 89 -31.89 -7.31 8.15
CA GLY A 89 -32.27 -7.78 6.82
C GLY A 89 -33.09 -9.06 6.88
N ARG A 90 -33.17 -9.78 5.76
CA ARG A 90 -34.04 -10.96 5.60
C ARG A 90 -33.30 -12.09 4.89
N LEU A 91 -33.55 -13.32 5.33
CA LEU A 91 -33.04 -14.54 4.73
C LEU A 91 -34.19 -15.42 4.24
N ILE A 92 -34.05 -15.93 3.02
CA ILE A 92 -34.99 -16.86 2.42
C ILE A 92 -34.21 -18.13 2.05
N LEU A 93 -34.70 -19.28 2.53
CA LEU A 93 -34.17 -20.60 2.26
C LEU A 93 -35.22 -21.43 1.53
N SER A 94 -34.85 -22.08 0.43
CA SER A 94 -35.78 -22.92 -0.33
C SER A 94 -35.11 -24.17 -0.85
N GLY A 95 -35.82 -25.30 -0.81
CA GLY A 95 -35.31 -26.57 -1.33
C GLY A 95 -36.01 -27.76 -0.68
N ALA A 96 -35.43 -28.94 -0.82
CA ALA A 96 -35.96 -30.16 -0.23
C ALA A 96 -35.11 -30.63 0.97
N LEU A 97 -35.80 -31.05 2.03
CA LEU A 97 -35.20 -31.67 3.21
C LEU A 97 -35.80 -33.06 3.41
N VAL A 98 -34.99 -34.00 3.87
CA VAL A 98 -35.43 -35.28 4.41
C VAL A 98 -35.32 -35.20 5.92
N VAL A 99 -36.45 -35.37 6.61
CA VAL A 99 -36.53 -35.44 8.06
C VAL A 99 -36.79 -36.89 8.43
N GLY A 100 -35.85 -37.50 9.16
CA GLY A 100 -35.89 -38.90 9.51
C GLY A 100 -35.61 -39.13 11.00
N THR A 101 -35.55 -40.41 11.35
CA THR A 101 -35.10 -40.85 12.66
C THR A 101 -34.09 -41.96 12.55
N ASP A 102 -33.03 -41.88 13.33
CA ASP A 102 -32.01 -42.91 13.42
C ASP A 102 -31.60 -43.11 14.89
N GLY A 103 -31.76 -44.32 15.41
CA GLY A 103 -31.44 -44.66 16.80
C GLY A 103 -32.15 -43.79 17.85
N GLY A 104 -33.35 -43.29 17.56
CA GLY A 104 -34.10 -42.37 18.45
C GLY A 104 -33.68 -40.90 18.35
N ALA A 105 -32.66 -40.58 17.54
CA ALA A 105 -32.31 -39.23 17.18
C ALA A 105 -33.10 -38.77 15.94
N VAL A 106 -33.40 -37.49 15.88
CA VAL A 106 -33.99 -36.84 14.70
C VAL A 106 -32.88 -36.36 13.80
N THR A 107 -33.03 -36.63 12.50
CA THR A 107 -32.05 -36.28 11.48
C THR A 107 -32.69 -35.36 10.46
N VAL A 108 -31.95 -34.34 10.03
CA VAL A 108 -32.36 -33.44 8.95
C VAL A 108 -31.26 -33.43 7.91
N THR A 109 -31.59 -33.86 6.70
CA THR A 109 -30.64 -33.99 5.59
C THR A 109 -31.18 -33.22 4.39
N PRO A 110 -30.39 -32.36 3.72
CA PRO A 110 -30.82 -31.70 2.51
C PRO A 110 -30.82 -32.70 1.37
N ASP A 111 -31.88 -32.71 0.58
CA ASP A 111 -31.86 -33.42 -0.69
C ASP A 111 -31.21 -32.51 -1.74
N GLY A 112 -29.91 -32.72 -1.96
CA GLY A 112 -29.05 -31.81 -2.70
C GLY A 112 -28.60 -30.64 -1.81
N CYS A 113 -28.85 -29.41 -2.25
CA CYS A 113 -28.55 -28.21 -1.48
C CYS A 113 -29.76 -27.27 -1.46
N LEU A 114 -29.96 -26.60 -0.32
CA LEU A 114 -30.95 -25.55 -0.19
C LEU A 114 -30.42 -24.27 -0.82
N GLN A 115 -31.26 -23.55 -1.55
CA GLN A 115 -30.96 -22.23 -2.07
C GLN A 115 -31.19 -21.19 -0.97
N ALA A 116 -30.23 -20.30 -0.77
CA ALA A 116 -30.27 -19.22 0.19
C ALA A 116 -30.21 -17.87 -0.54
N LYS A 117 -31.12 -16.97 -0.20
CA LYS A 117 -31.12 -15.58 -0.63
C LYS A 117 -31.13 -14.67 0.58
N ALA A 118 -30.50 -13.52 0.44
CA ALA A 118 -30.45 -12.51 1.50
C ALA A 118 -30.81 -11.13 0.94
N GLU A 119 -31.62 -10.39 1.67
CA GLU A 119 -32.02 -9.02 1.35
C GLU A 119 -31.52 -8.08 2.45
N GLY A 120 -30.66 -7.12 2.09
CA GLY A 120 -30.17 -6.10 3.02
C GLY A 120 -29.38 -6.66 4.23
N LEU A 121 -28.78 -7.84 4.09
CA LEU A 121 -28.10 -8.52 5.18
C LEU A 121 -26.94 -7.66 5.71
N THR A 122 -27.03 -7.34 6.99
CA THR A 122 -25.95 -6.69 7.72
C THR A 122 -25.64 -7.52 8.95
N VAL A 123 -24.37 -7.73 9.25
CA VAL A 123 -23.91 -8.41 10.47
C VAL A 123 -22.81 -7.56 11.10
N SER A 124 -23.00 -7.16 12.36
CA SER A 124 -22.07 -6.30 13.11
C SER A 124 -21.67 -5.02 12.33
N GLY A 125 -22.62 -4.41 11.64
CA GLY A 125 -22.42 -3.18 10.85
C GLY A 125 -21.80 -3.38 9.46
N GLN A 126 -21.33 -4.59 9.14
CA GLN A 126 -20.86 -4.94 7.80
C GLN A 126 -22.02 -5.40 6.94
N ARG A 127 -22.17 -4.81 5.75
CA ARG A 127 -23.16 -5.22 4.76
C ARG A 127 -22.63 -6.39 3.92
N PHE A 128 -23.50 -7.36 3.64
CA PHE A 128 -23.19 -8.55 2.86
C PHE A 128 -24.20 -8.69 1.71
N ASP A 129 -23.74 -8.50 0.48
CA ASP A 129 -24.58 -8.63 -0.71
C ASP A 129 -24.32 -9.98 -1.41
N LEU A 130 -25.30 -10.89 -1.33
CA LEU A 130 -25.31 -12.21 -1.99
C LEU A 130 -26.00 -12.13 -3.36
N LEU A 131 -25.39 -11.40 -4.30
CA LEU A 131 -25.99 -11.10 -5.61
C LEU A 131 -26.35 -12.34 -6.44
N GLN A 132 -25.64 -13.44 -6.25
CA GLN A 132 -25.88 -14.71 -6.96
C GLN A 132 -26.56 -15.77 -6.06
N GLY A 133 -27.02 -15.36 -4.87
CA GLY A 133 -27.46 -16.27 -3.82
C GLY A 133 -26.29 -17.07 -3.20
N ALA A 134 -26.65 -17.96 -2.31
CA ALA A 134 -25.78 -18.96 -1.71
C ALA A 134 -26.50 -20.31 -1.67
N THR A 135 -25.77 -21.38 -1.40
CA THR A 135 -26.35 -22.71 -1.19
C THR A 135 -25.94 -23.25 0.17
N LEU A 136 -26.87 -23.94 0.84
CA LEU A 136 -26.63 -24.65 2.09
C LEU A 136 -26.72 -26.15 1.81
N CYS A 137 -25.59 -26.83 1.93
CA CYS A 137 -25.43 -28.26 1.65
C CYS A 137 -25.04 -29.00 2.94
N ALA A 138 -25.24 -30.32 2.95
CA ALA A 138 -24.65 -31.17 3.99
C ALA A 138 -23.18 -31.46 3.69
N ILE A 139 -22.37 -31.54 4.74
CA ILE A 139 -20.96 -31.94 4.63
C ILE A 139 -20.91 -33.45 4.29
N GLN A 140 -20.18 -33.83 3.23
CA GLN A 140 -19.99 -35.24 2.82
C GLN A 140 -21.29 -36.05 2.64
N LYS A 141 -22.38 -35.40 2.20
CA LYS A 141 -23.73 -36.00 2.10
C LYS A 141 -24.29 -36.55 3.44
N GLY A 142 -23.80 -36.03 4.57
CA GLY A 142 -24.29 -36.36 5.90
C GLY A 142 -25.55 -35.59 6.30
N GLU A 143 -25.80 -35.52 7.60
CA GLU A 143 -26.94 -34.81 8.20
C GLU A 143 -26.57 -33.34 8.47
N LEU A 144 -27.44 -32.39 8.12
CA LEU A 144 -27.29 -30.98 8.54
C LEU A 144 -27.44 -30.84 10.05
N LEU A 145 -28.38 -31.60 10.61
CA LEU A 145 -28.69 -31.63 12.02
C LEU A 145 -28.96 -33.07 12.44
N ARG A 146 -28.30 -33.50 13.50
CA ARG A 146 -28.73 -34.65 14.29
C ARG A 146 -29.06 -34.16 15.68
N TRP A 147 -30.21 -34.58 16.19
CA TRP A 147 -30.64 -34.18 17.51
C TRP A 147 -31.18 -35.37 18.31
N ALA A 148 -30.68 -35.51 19.53
CA ALA A 148 -31.16 -36.42 20.57
C ALA A 148 -31.32 -35.63 21.89
N PRO A 149 -32.07 -36.14 22.88
CA PRO A 149 -32.32 -35.43 24.14
C PRO A 149 -31.07 -34.82 24.79
N ASP A 150 -29.96 -35.55 24.76
CA ASP A 150 -28.69 -35.16 25.41
C ASP A 150 -27.61 -34.67 24.45
N ALA A 151 -27.85 -34.73 23.13
CA ALA A 151 -26.82 -34.46 22.12
C ALA A 151 -27.38 -33.73 20.90
N MET A 152 -26.58 -32.84 20.34
CA MET A 152 -26.90 -32.16 19.09
C MET A 152 -25.63 -31.99 18.28
N THR A 153 -25.68 -32.44 17.04
CA THR A 153 -24.63 -32.19 16.06
C THR A 153 -25.17 -31.38 14.90
N VAL A 154 -24.42 -30.38 14.48
CA VAL A 154 -24.73 -29.56 13.30
C VAL A 154 -23.55 -29.64 12.35
N ALA A 155 -23.80 -29.92 11.07
CA ALA A 155 -22.76 -30.02 10.05
C ALA A 155 -23.27 -29.42 8.73
N ALA A 156 -22.91 -28.17 8.47
CA ALA A 156 -23.42 -27.41 7.33
C ALA A 156 -22.29 -26.86 6.48
N GLU A 157 -22.46 -26.90 5.15
CA GLU A 157 -21.57 -26.23 4.21
C GLU A 157 -22.36 -25.15 3.45
N LEU A 158 -22.02 -23.89 3.70
CA LEU A 158 -22.53 -22.75 2.96
C LEU A 158 -21.57 -22.44 1.80
N GLN A 159 -22.08 -22.36 0.58
CA GLN A 159 -21.30 -21.95 -0.58
C GLN A 159 -21.89 -20.69 -1.21
N ALA A 160 -21.04 -19.73 -1.58
CA ALA A 160 -21.46 -18.55 -2.33
C ALA A 160 -20.47 -18.28 -3.46
N SER A 161 -20.96 -18.20 -4.70
CA SER A 161 -20.11 -17.89 -5.87
C SER A 161 -19.50 -16.49 -5.76
N ARG A 162 -20.24 -15.54 -5.18
CA ARG A 162 -19.77 -14.17 -4.94
C ARG A 162 -20.47 -13.56 -3.73
N LEU A 163 -19.68 -12.88 -2.91
CA LEU A 163 -20.12 -12.10 -1.77
C LEU A 163 -19.43 -10.73 -1.82
N ASP A 164 -20.22 -9.66 -1.96
CA ASP A 164 -19.70 -8.30 -1.90
C ASP A 164 -19.89 -7.72 -0.48
N MET A 165 -18.86 -7.04 0.01
CA MET A 165 -18.77 -6.39 1.32
C MET A 165 -18.43 -4.91 1.13
N PRO A 166 -19.41 -4.09 0.70
CA PRO A 166 -19.16 -2.73 0.24
C PRO A 166 -18.63 -1.80 1.34
N THR A 167 -19.06 -1.98 2.60
CA THR A 167 -18.60 -1.13 3.71
C THR A 167 -17.10 -1.21 3.93
N SER A 168 -16.49 -2.38 3.67
CA SER A 168 -15.03 -2.58 3.71
C SER A 168 -14.34 -2.50 2.34
N GLY A 169 -15.08 -2.28 1.26
CA GLY A 169 -14.54 -2.33 -0.10
C GLY A 169 -13.92 -3.68 -0.45
N LEU A 170 -14.56 -4.78 -0.05
CA LEU A 170 -14.09 -6.15 -0.28
C LEU A 170 -15.07 -6.93 -1.16
N ARG A 171 -14.53 -7.83 -1.98
CA ARG A 171 -15.29 -8.84 -2.74
C ARG A 171 -14.66 -10.19 -2.54
N ALA A 172 -15.46 -11.18 -2.18
CA ALA A 172 -15.06 -12.57 -2.07
C ALA A 172 -15.72 -13.40 -3.18
N GLU A 173 -14.95 -14.26 -3.85
CA GLU A 173 -15.43 -15.17 -4.89
C GLU A 173 -15.12 -16.62 -4.49
N GLN A 174 -16.04 -17.52 -4.82
CA GLN A 174 -16.01 -18.94 -4.44
C GLN A 174 -15.78 -19.13 -2.94
N VAL A 175 -16.72 -18.61 -2.15
CA VAL A 175 -16.73 -18.72 -0.70
C VAL A 175 -17.31 -20.07 -0.31
N VAL A 176 -16.62 -20.81 0.54
CA VAL A 176 -17.14 -22.01 1.20
C VAL A 176 -16.93 -21.85 2.70
N LEU A 177 -18.00 -21.98 3.48
CA LEU A 177 -18.00 -21.93 4.93
C LEU A 177 -18.59 -23.23 5.47
N ARG A 178 -17.77 -24.03 6.14
CA ARG A 178 -18.18 -25.25 6.83
C ARG A 178 -18.37 -24.94 8.31
N LEU A 179 -19.56 -25.20 8.82
CA LEU A 179 -19.92 -25.02 10.21
C LEU A 179 -20.14 -26.40 10.83
N GLY A 180 -19.47 -26.63 11.94
CA GLY A 180 -19.57 -27.85 12.73
C GLY A 180 -19.91 -27.50 14.18
N GLN A 181 -20.83 -28.25 14.77
CA GLN A 181 -21.07 -28.26 16.21
C GLN A 181 -21.21 -29.69 16.68
N ASP A 182 -20.54 -30.03 17.77
CA ASP A 182 -20.71 -31.30 18.48
C ASP A 182 -20.76 -31.01 19.98
N GLY A 183 -21.93 -31.22 20.58
CA GLY A 183 -22.21 -30.80 21.94
C GLY A 183 -22.00 -29.29 22.12
N THR A 184 -20.97 -28.92 22.88
CA THR A 184 -20.61 -27.51 23.13
C THR A 184 -19.45 -27.02 22.26
N GLY A 185 -18.73 -27.95 21.62
CA GLY A 185 -17.64 -27.65 20.71
C GLY A 185 -18.18 -27.11 19.39
N ARG A 186 -17.58 -26.03 18.89
CA ARG A 186 -17.94 -25.40 17.63
C ARG A 186 -16.70 -25.25 16.75
N ARG A 187 -16.90 -25.38 15.45
CA ARG A 187 -15.87 -25.25 14.42
C ARG A 187 -16.45 -24.51 13.22
N ALA A 188 -15.67 -23.61 12.65
CA ALA A 188 -15.99 -22.93 11.40
C ALA A 188 -14.73 -22.92 10.52
N ASP A 189 -14.79 -23.59 9.38
CA ASP A 189 -13.73 -23.55 8.37
C ASP A 189 -14.20 -22.72 7.18
N ALA A 190 -13.46 -21.70 6.80
CA ALA A 190 -13.78 -20.84 5.67
C ALA A 190 -12.68 -20.92 4.61
N THR A 191 -13.08 -21.07 3.35
CA THR A 191 -12.21 -20.87 2.20
C THR A 191 -12.80 -19.81 1.28
N VAL A 192 -11.95 -18.94 0.76
CA VAL A 192 -12.28 -17.94 -0.25
C VAL A 192 -11.23 -18.07 -1.34
N ALA A 193 -11.62 -18.49 -2.54
CA ALA A 193 -10.65 -18.68 -3.61
C ALA A 193 -10.03 -17.34 -4.05
N ARG A 194 -10.82 -16.26 -4.00
CA ARG A 194 -10.34 -14.92 -4.35
C ARG A 194 -11.02 -13.84 -3.53
N LEU A 195 -10.27 -13.21 -2.64
CA LEU A 195 -10.64 -12.00 -1.92
C LEU A 195 -9.95 -10.80 -2.58
N THR A 196 -10.73 -9.83 -3.01
CA THR A 196 -10.27 -8.64 -3.74
C THR A 196 -10.64 -7.38 -2.99
N ASN A 197 -9.70 -6.46 -2.83
CA ASN A 197 -10.00 -5.08 -2.43
C ASN A 197 -10.45 -4.28 -3.66
N THR A 198 -11.61 -3.64 -3.57
CA THR A 198 -12.26 -2.96 -4.70
C THR A 198 -11.80 -1.52 -4.91
N ALA A 199 -10.88 -1.01 -4.08
CA ALA A 199 -10.24 0.28 -4.29
C ALA A 199 -9.46 0.31 -5.61
N LYS A 200 -9.32 1.50 -6.20
CA LYS A 200 -8.61 1.71 -7.46
C LYS A 200 -7.52 2.79 -7.28
N PRO A 201 -6.23 2.47 -7.46
CA PRO A 201 -5.69 1.11 -7.59
C PRO A 201 -5.81 0.32 -6.27
N ALA A 202 -5.83 -1.01 -6.35
CA ALA A 202 -6.01 -1.86 -5.18
C ALA A 202 -4.74 -1.85 -4.29
N PRO A 203 -4.86 -1.77 -2.95
CA PRO A 203 -3.72 -1.75 -2.05
C PRO A 203 -2.94 -3.07 -2.01
N VAL A 204 -3.57 -4.18 -2.39
CA VAL A 204 -2.97 -5.52 -2.41
C VAL A 204 -3.56 -6.32 -3.57
N VAL A 205 -2.78 -7.25 -4.11
CA VAL A 205 -3.28 -8.23 -5.10
C VAL A 205 -4.37 -9.12 -4.50
N PRO A 206 -5.25 -9.72 -5.32
CA PRO A 206 -6.26 -10.66 -4.82
C PRO A 206 -5.63 -11.84 -4.07
N LEU A 207 -6.26 -12.24 -2.97
CA LEU A 207 -5.76 -13.27 -2.05
C LEU A 207 -6.70 -14.48 -2.01
N ALA A 208 -6.16 -15.68 -2.12
CA ALA A 208 -6.84 -16.90 -1.69
C ALA A 208 -6.70 -17.00 -0.17
N VAL A 209 -7.82 -17.16 0.55
CA VAL A 209 -7.86 -17.17 2.02
C VAL A 209 -8.40 -18.50 2.52
N THR A 210 -7.73 -19.07 3.50
CA THR A 210 -8.22 -20.21 4.29
C THR A 210 -8.19 -19.84 5.76
N MET A 211 -9.27 -20.13 6.48
CA MET A 211 -9.38 -19.89 7.91
C MET A 211 -10.06 -21.06 8.59
N GLN A 212 -9.65 -21.32 9.82
CA GLN A 212 -10.25 -22.26 10.74
C GLN A 212 -10.49 -21.50 12.04
N ALA A 213 -11.70 -21.57 12.56
CA ALA A 213 -12.05 -21.10 13.88
C ALA A 213 -12.58 -22.27 14.69
N VAL A 214 -12.07 -22.44 15.91
CA VAL A 214 -12.50 -23.49 16.84
C VAL A 214 -12.85 -22.88 18.18
N GLN A 215 -13.86 -23.44 18.83
CA GLN A 215 -14.32 -22.99 20.12
C GLN A 215 -14.63 -24.21 20.99
N ALA A 216 -13.98 -24.27 22.15
CA ALA A 216 -14.25 -25.28 23.16
C ALA A 216 -15.26 -24.70 24.17
N GLY A 217 -16.45 -25.29 24.24
CA GLY A 217 -17.49 -24.84 25.15
C GLY A 217 -17.99 -23.43 24.85
N GLU A 218 -18.00 -22.59 25.89
CA GLU A 218 -18.42 -21.20 25.83
C GLU A 218 -17.24 -20.21 25.85
N GLY A 219 -16.00 -20.70 25.83
CA GLY A 219 -14.80 -19.86 25.76
C GLY A 219 -14.66 -19.09 24.45
N PRO A 220 -13.62 -18.27 24.27
CA PRO A 220 -13.39 -17.55 23.02
C PRO A 220 -13.08 -18.51 21.87
N TRP A 221 -13.37 -18.06 20.64
CA TRP A 221 -12.90 -18.70 19.42
C TRP A 221 -11.40 -18.52 19.27
N ALA A 222 -10.68 -19.60 18.99
CA ALA A 222 -9.32 -19.55 18.45
C ALA A 222 -9.39 -19.59 16.92
N ILE A 223 -8.67 -18.68 16.26
CA ILE A 223 -8.71 -18.48 14.81
C ILE A 223 -7.30 -18.67 14.26
N ASP A 224 -7.17 -19.50 13.23
CA ASP A 224 -5.94 -19.71 12.48
C ASP A 224 -6.24 -19.67 10.99
N GLY A 225 -5.28 -19.24 10.17
CA GLY A 225 -5.50 -19.17 8.74
C GLY A 225 -4.29 -18.75 7.93
N THR A 226 -4.49 -18.72 6.61
CA THR A 226 -3.52 -18.19 5.67
C THR A 226 -4.19 -17.39 4.57
N ALA A 227 -3.48 -16.39 4.04
CA ALA A 227 -3.86 -15.69 2.82
C ALA A 227 -2.68 -15.70 1.84
N LYS A 228 -2.92 -16.00 0.57
CA LYS A 228 -1.86 -16.13 -0.45
C LYS A 228 -2.24 -15.43 -1.74
N GLY A 229 -1.32 -14.65 -2.30
CA GLY A 229 -1.44 -14.13 -3.66
C GLY A 229 -1.26 -15.24 -4.69
N ALA A 230 -1.92 -15.11 -5.86
CA ALA A 230 -1.89 -16.13 -6.90
C ALA A 230 -0.49 -16.44 -7.47
N ASN A 231 0.44 -15.48 -7.38
CA ASN A 231 1.84 -15.64 -7.80
C ASN A 231 2.75 -16.24 -6.71
N GLY A 232 2.24 -16.48 -5.50
CA GLY A 232 3.00 -17.02 -4.39
C GLY A 232 3.98 -16.06 -3.69
N LEU A 233 4.17 -14.83 -4.20
CA LEU A 233 5.09 -13.85 -3.59
C LEU A 233 4.58 -13.33 -2.24
N LEU A 234 3.27 -13.11 -2.13
CA LEU A 234 2.63 -12.69 -0.90
C LEU A 234 2.00 -13.90 -0.21
N ALA A 235 2.50 -14.24 0.97
CA ALA A 235 1.91 -15.26 1.84
C ALA A 235 1.82 -14.73 3.27
N VAL A 236 0.64 -14.80 3.84
CA VAL A 236 0.30 -14.25 5.16
C VAL A 236 -0.23 -15.37 6.05
N SER A 237 0.27 -15.49 7.27
CA SER A 237 -0.34 -16.31 8.32
C SER A 237 -1.25 -15.45 9.18
N LEU A 238 -2.40 -16.00 9.56
CA LEU A 238 -3.40 -15.36 10.41
C LEU A 238 -3.49 -16.17 11.70
N ASN A 239 -3.44 -15.51 12.85
CA ASN A 239 -3.68 -16.13 14.16
C ASN A 239 -4.41 -15.14 15.07
N GLY A 240 -5.42 -15.59 15.80
CA GLY A 240 -6.22 -14.69 16.60
C GLY A 240 -7.21 -15.37 17.54
N THR A 241 -7.92 -14.53 18.26
CA THR A 241 -9.01 -14.95 19.14
C THR A 241 -10.20 -14.02 19.02
N TYR A 242 -11.40 -14.53 19.28
CA TYR A 242 -12.62 -13.74 19.35
C TYR A 242 -13.51 -14.22 20.50
N ASP A 243 -13.74 -13.33 21.46
CA ASP A 243 -14.68 -13.51 22.54
C ASP A 243 -16.04 -12.93 22.12
N GLN A 244 -16.98 -13.81 21.82
CA GLN A 244 -18.34 -13.46 21.42
C GLN A 244 -19.14 -12.82 22.55
N THR A 245 -18.86 -13.14 23.81
CA THR A 245 -19.62 -12.63 24.97
C THR A 245 -19.19 -11.22 25.31
N ALA A 246 -17.88 -10.94 25.21
CA ALA A 246 -17.36 -9.58 25.36
C ALA A 246 -17.48 -8.73 24.08
N GLY A 247 -17.74 -9.35 22.92
CA GLY A 247 -17.71 -8.69 21.61
C GLY A 247 -16.32 -8.17 21.26
N THR A 248 -15.26 -8.83 21.74
CA THR A 248 -13.87 -8.40 21.55
C THR A 248 -13.08 -9.45 20.79
N GLY A 249 -12.20 -9.03 19.90
CA GLY A 249 -11.32 -9.95 19.19
C GLY A 249 -9.99 -9.32 18.81
N ARG A 250 -9.00 -10.17 18.61
CA ARG A 250 -7.68 -9.78 18.13
C ARG A 250 -7.23 -10.78 17.08
N LEU A 251 -6.85 -10.28 15.91
CA LEU A 251 -6.27 -11.07 14.82
C LEU A 251 -4.93 -10.46 14.43
N GLU A 252 -3.88 -11.26 14.48
CA GLU A 252 -2.55 -10.93 13.96
C GLU A 252 -2.37 -11.55 12.58
N ALA A 253 -1.87 -10.74 11.65
CA ALA A 253 -1.55 -11.15 10.30
C ALA A 253 -0.05 -10.91 10.07
N VAL A 254 0.71 -11.94 9.72
CA VAL A 254 2.16 -11.86 9.53
C VAL A 254 2.49 -12.27 8.10
N ALA A 255 3.04 -11.35 7.32
CA ALA A 255 3.53 -11.64 5.99
C ALA A 255 4.91 -12.32 6.06
N LYS A 256 5.07 -13.43 5.35
CA LYS A 256 6.39 -14.00 5.09
C LYS A 256 7.25 -12.99 4.31
N PRO A 257 8.58 -13.00 4.48
CA PRO A 257 9.46 -12.14 3.69
C PRO A 257 9.18 -12.26 2.20
N ILE A 258 8.88 -11.12 1.58
CA ILE A 258 8.58 -10.97 0.17
C ILE A 258 9.87 -10.50 -0.49
N HIS A 259 10.45 -11.38 -1.31
CA HIS A 259 11.66 -11.08 -2.05
C HIS A 259 11.31 -10.62 -3.46
N LEU A 260 11.60 -9.36 -3.76
CA LEU A 260 11.43 -8.75 -5.08
C LEU A 260 12.77 -8.82 -5.82
N ALA A 261 12.79 -9.53 -6.95
CA ALA A 261 13.96 -9.60 -7.81
C ALA A 261 13.99 -8.41 -8.79
N GLU A 262 15.18 -7.93 -9.16
CA GLU A 262 15.37 -6.82 -10.10
C GLU A 262 14.70 -7.02 -11.46
N LYS A 263 14.73 -8.25 -11.98
CA LYS A 263 14.07 -8.65 -13.24
C LYS A 263 12.72 -9.34 -13.00
N GLY A 264 12.17 -9.20 -11.80
CA GLY A 264 10.91 -9.79 -11.39
C GLY A 264 9.70 -8.94 -11.76
N PRO A 265 8.50 -9.35 -11.33
CA PRO A 265 7.26 -8.61 -11.60
C PRO A 265 7.13 -7.31 -10.77
N GLY A 266 8.13 -6.97 -9.94
CA GLY A 266 8.16 -5.77 -9.12
C GLY A 266 7.05 -5.68 -8.08
N LEU A 267 6.78 -4.47 -7.59
CA LEU A 267 5.82 -4.24 -6.51
C LEU A 267 4.37 -4.49 -6.92
N ALA A 268 4.03 -4.40 -8.21
CA ALA A 268 2.69 -4.65 -8.74
C ALA A 268 2.19 -6.08 -8.46
N ALA A 269 3.13 -7.00 -8.30
CA ALA A 269 2.87 -8.40 -7.96
C ALA A 269 2.36 -8.60 -6.51
N VAL A 270 2.45 -7.56 -5.68
CA VAL A 270 2.08 -7.57 -4.26
C VAL A 270 1.05 -6.47 -3.97
N SER A 271 1.33 -5.25 -4.44
CA SER A 271 0.52 -4.06 -4.26
C SER A 271 0.45 -3.25 -5.57
N PRO A 272 -0.67 -3.34 -6.31
CA PRO A 272 -0.89 -2.47 -7.47
C PRO A 272 -0.83 -0.97 -7.14
N LEU A 273 -1.33 -0.57 -5.96
CA LEU A 273 -1.17 0.79 -5.44
C LEU A 273 0.30 1.14 -5.18
N GLY A 274 1.07 0.26 -4.54
CA GLY A 274 2.49 0.51 -4.29
C GLY A 274 3.28 0.71 -5.59
N ALA A 275 2.93 -0.03 -6.64
CA ALA A 275 3.57 0.06 -7.95
C ALA A 275 3.38 1.41 -8.65
N THR A 276 2.41 2.24 -8.23
CA THR A 276 2.27 3.61 -8.78
C THR A 276 3.32 4.57 -8.24
N PHE A 277 4.01 4.22 -7.14
CA PHE A 277 5.04 5.04 -6.52
C PHE A 277 6.46 4.58 -6.85
N LEU A 278 6.65 3.28 -7.08
CA LEU A 278 7.97 2.70 -7.33
C LEU A 278 7.90 1.60 -8.39
N GLU A 279 8.47 1.90 -9.55
CA GLU A 279 8.60 0.98 -10.67
C GLU A 279 9.84 0.08 -10.52
N LYS A 280 9.78 -1.11 -11.14
CA LYS A 280 10.89 -2.08 -11.18
C LYS A 280 11.48 -2.38 -9.78
N ALA A 281 10.62 -2.39 -8.77
CA ALA A 281 11.07 -2.51 -7.39
C ALA A 281 11.77 -3.85 -7.12
N SER A 282 12.90 -3.82 -6.42
CA SER A 282 13.65 -4.97 -5.92
C SER A 282 13.95 -4.81 -4.43
N GLY A 283 14.29 -5.90 -3.73
CA GLY A 283 14.61 -5.89 -2.30
C GLY A 283 13.72 -6.82 -1.49
N THR A 284 13.72 -6.66 -0.17
CA THR A 284 12.91 -7.50 0.73
C THR A 284 11.92 -6.66 1.54
N LEU A 285 10.65 -7.05 1.46
CA LEU A 285 9.55 -6.48 2.26
C LEU A 285 9.05 -7.53 3.24
N SER A 286 8.78 -7.13 4.47
CA SER A 286 8.09 -7.98 5.45
C SER A 286 7.21 -7.10 6.32
N GLY A 287 6.22 -7.70 6.98
CA GLY A 287 5.36 -6.91 7.83
C GLY A 287 4.38 -7.73 8.63
N LYS A 288 3.82 -7.08 9.64
CA LYS A 288 2.74 -7.61 10.46
C LYS A 288 1.65 -6.58 10.63
N ALA A 289 0.43 -7.05 10.80
CA ALA A 289 -0.74 -6.26 11.08
C ALA A 289 -1.50 -6.86 12.27
N THR A 290 -2.14 -6.01 13.04
CA THR A 290 -3.04 -6.39 14.12
C THR A 290 -4.38 -5.74 13.86
N LEU A 291 -5.43 -6.55 13.89
CA LEU A 291 -6.82 -6.11 13.86
C LEU A 291 -7.39 -6.34 15.26
N SER A 292 -7.90 -5.29 15.89
CA SER A 292 -8.53 -5.39 17.22
C SER A 292 -9.97 -4.92 17.12
N LEU A 293 -10.90 -5.84 17.34
CA LEU A 293 -12.34 -5.59 17.40
C LEU A 293 -12.75 -5.34 18.85
N THR A 294 -13.53 -4.29 19.06
CA THR A 294 -14.18 -4.00 20.34
C THR A 294 -15.64 -3.63 20.07
N PRO A 295 -16.49 -3.51 21.10
CA PRO A 295 -17.85 -2.99 20.93
C PRO A 295 -17.91 -1.58 20.31
N LYS A 296 -16.81 -0.80 20.38
CA LYS A 296 -16.71 0.53 19.76
C LYS A 296 -16.38 0.49 18.27
N GLY A 297 -15.92 -0.65 17.75
CA GLY A 297 -15.54 -0.85 16.36
C GLY A 297 -14.19 -1.54 16.18
N LEU A 298 -13.77 -1.62 14.91
CA LEU A 298 -12.52 -2.21 14.47
C LEU A 298 -11.40 -1.16 14.47
N SER A 299 -10.26 -1.51 15.07
CA SER A 299 -9.02 -0.75 14.97
C SER A 299 -7.94 -1.61 14.32
N THR A 300 -7.01 -0.97 13.61
CA THR A 300 -5.92 -1.66 12.91
C THR A 300 -4.60 -0.99 13.25
N ALA A 301 -3.54 -1.79 13.34
CA ALA A 301 -2.17 -1.30 13.46
C ALA A 301 -1.26 -2.21 12.65
N GLY A 302 -0.08 -1.72 12.27
CA GLY A 302 0.87 -2.51 11.51
C GLY A 302 2.31 -2.07 11.69
N GLN A 303 3.19 -2.91 11.17
CA GLN A 303 4.61 -2.64 11.08
C GLN A 303 5.12 -3.22 9.77
N ALA A 304 5.77 -2.39 8.96
CA ALA A 304 6.45 -2.80 7.75
C ALA A 304 7.96 -2.70 7.96
N VAL A 305 8.69 -3.72 7.51
CA VAL A 305 10.15 -3.75 7.51
C VAL A 305 10.60 -3.84 6.06
N VAL A 306 11.41 -2.86 5.68
CA VAL A 306 11.98 -2.74 4.34
C VAL A 306 13.49 -2.96 4.45
N LYS A 307 14.04 -3.82 3.59
CA LYS A 307 15.48 -4.09 3.53
C LYS A 307 15.98 -4.02 2.10
N GLY A 308 16.86 -3.05 1.85
CA GLY A 308 17.52 -2.86 0.55
C GLY A 308 16.55 -2.65 -0.60
N LEU A 309 15.41 -1.99 -0.36
CA LEU A 309 14.46 -1.70 -1.43
C LEU A 309 15.08 -0.73 -2.43
N ALA A 310 14.95 -1.04 -3.71
CA ALA A 310 15.42 -0.22 -4.82
C ALA A 310 14.36 -0.18 -5.91
N GLY A 311 14.39 0.84 -6.78
CA GLY A 311 13.45 1.00 -7.89
C GLY A 311 13.54 2.40 -8.50
N GLY A 312 12.68 2.66 -9.49
CA GLY A 312 12.58 3.95 -10.17
C GLY A 312 11.26 4.66 -9.90
N ALA A 313 11.28 5.99 -9.90
CA ALA A 313 10.10 6.85 -9.86
C ALA A 313 10.30 7.99 -10.89
N GLY A 314 9.79 7.80 -12.10
CA GLY A 314 10.05 8.73 -13.21
C GLY A 314 11.56 8.83 -13.52
N PRO A 315 12.16 10.03 -13.53
CA PRO A 315 13.60 10.20 -13.75
C PRO A 315 14.45 9.86 -12.52
N VAL A 316 13.84 9.55 -11.38
CA VAL A 316 14.53 9.34 -10.11
C VAL A 316 14.80 7.86 -9.88
N THR A 317 16.03 7.50 -9.51
CA THR A 317 16.38 6.15 -9.07
C THR A 317 16.64 6.15 -7.57
N ILE A 318 16.08 5.17 -6.87
CA ILE A 318 16.25 5.01 -5.42
C ILE A 318 16.84 3.62 -5.18
N ALA A 319 17.84 3.52 -4.31
CA ALA A 319 18.40 2.23 -3.91
C ALA A 319 18.79 2.19 -2.44
N GLY A 320 18.77 0.96 -1.89
CA GLY A 320 19.21 0.70 -0.52
C GLY A 320 18.25 1.18 0.57
N VAL A 321 16.97 1.42 0.26
CA VAL A 321 15.98 1.87 1.26
C VAL A 321 15.80 0.79 2.32
N SER A 322 16.03 1.16 3.58
CA SER A 322 15.97 0.25 4.72
C SER A 322 15.40 0.93 5.95
N GLY A 323 14.59 0.20 6.71
CA GLY A 323 14.06 0.67 7.98
C GLY A 323 12.79 -0.07 8.39
N THR A 324 12.21 0.40 9.49
CA THR A 324 10.96 -0.15 10.04
C THR A 324 9.97 0.99 10.21
N VAL A 325 8.79 0.83 9.62
CA VAL A 325 7.73 1.83 9.61
C VAL A 325 6.55 1.28 10.41
N ALA A 326 6.19 1.95 11.50
CA ALA A 326 4.99 1.64 12.26
C ALA A 326 3.76 2.35 11.65
N LEU A 327 2.63 1.67 11.65
CA LEU A 327 1.34 2.22 11.22
C LEU A 327 0.36 2.12 12.39
N SER A 328 -0.23 3.26 12.78
CA SER A 328 -1.27 3.31 13.82
C SER A 328 -2.67 3.03 13.26
N SER A 329 -2.80 2.99 11.93
CA SER A 329 -4.00 2.63 11.18
C SER A 329 -3.61 2.14 9.79
N LEU A 330 -4.32 1.13 9.26
CA LEU A 330 -4.10 0.57 7.92
C LEU A 330 -5.15 1.04 6.90
N SER A 331 -6.31 1.50 7.36
CA SER A 331 -7.39 2.01 6.50
C SER A 331 -8.23 3.07 7.23
N PRO A 332 -8.06 4.37 6.90
CA PRO A 332 -6.99 4.94 6.07
C PRO A 332 -5.61 4.69 6.71
N PRO A 333 -4.52 4.63 5.91
CA PRO A 333 -3.18 4.45 6.43
C PRO A 333 -2.74 5.67 7.24
N VAL A 334 -2.11 5.43 8.39
CA VAL A 334 -1.52 6.48 9.24
C VAL A 334 -0.17 6.01 9.74
N ILE A 335 0.86 6.81 9.50
CA ILE A 335 2.23 6.59 9.97
C ILE A 335 2.50 7.70 11.00
N PRO A 336 2.71 7.37 12.29
CA PRO A 336 3.05 8.38 13.30
C PRO A 336 4.38 9.08 12.99
N ASP A 337 4.49 10.36 13.32
CA ASP A 337 5.69 11.17 13.04
C ASP A 337 6.97 10.60 13.67
N GLY A 338 8.12 11.03 13.14
CA GLY A 338 9.42 10.55 13.58
C GLY A 338 9.78 9.11 13.14
N GLN A 339 9.10 8.53 12.14
CA GLN A 339 9.58 7.28 11.55
C GLN A 339 10.88 7.53 10.79
N ARG A 340 11.87 6.65 10.97
CA ARG A 340 13.17 6.75 10.33
C ARG A 340 13.32 5.76 9.19
N LEU A 341 13.69 6.25 8.01
CA LEU A 341 14.19 5.45 6.89
C LEU A 341 15.62 5.87 6.55
N SER A 342 16.44 4.89 6.16
CA SER A 342 17.74 5.11 5.57
C SER A 342 17.69 4.79 4.09
N ILE A 343 18.33 5.61 3.26
CA ILE A 343 18.31 5.52 1.80
C ILE A 343 19.78 5.51 1.35
N GLY A 344 20.24 4.41 0.75
CA GLY A 344 21.64 4.29 0.34
C GLY A 344 22.00 5.25 -0.80
N LEU A 345 21.12 5.34 -1.80
CA LEU A 345 21.28 6.18 -2.97
C LEU A 345 19.93 6.76 -3.39
N LEU A 346 19.93 8.06 -3.66
CA LEU A 346 18.88 8.77 -4.37
C LEU A 346 19.55 9.48 -5.56
N ASP A 347 19.23 9.06 -6.77
CA ASP A 347 19.80 9.62 -7.99
C ASP A 347 18.70 10.35 -8.77
N VAL A 348 18.86 11.67 -8.86
CA VAL A 348 17.98 12.59 -9.60
C VAL A 348 18.66 13.17 -10.85
N GLY A 349 19.72 12.50 -11.33
CA GLY A 349 20.74 13.03 -12.24
C GLY A 349 22.00 13.49 -11.51
N ILE A 350 21.94 13.57 -10.18
CA ILE A 350 23.06 13.81 -9.28
C ILE A 350 22.96 12.76 -8.15
N PRO A 351 24.05 12.03 -7.84
CA PRO A 351 24.02 10.99 -6.82
C PRO A 351 24.04 11.59 -5.41
N LEU A 352 22.95 11.41 -4.67
CA LEU A 352 22.85 11.71 -3.24
C LEU A 352 22.95 10.41 -2.45
N THR A 353 23.86 10.36 -1.49
CA THR A 353 24.22 9.12 -0.76
C THR A 353 23.94 9.23 0.73
N ASP A 354 23.94 8.10 1.44
CA ASP A 354 23.81 8.03 2.90
C ASP A 354 22.62 8.84 3.46
N GLY A 355 21.49 8.74 2.76
CA GLY A 355 20.27 9.45 3.07
C GLY A 355 19.62 8.99 4.37
N THR A 356 19.11 9.93 5.16
CA THR A 356 18.24 9.68 6.30
C THR A 356 16.99 10.55 6.19
N LEU A 357 15.83 9.92 6.34
CA LEU A 357 14.52 10.56 6.34
C LEU A 357 13.83 10.33 7.69
N LEU A 358 13.33 11.40 8.32
CA LEU A 358 12.37 11.36 9.43
C LEU A 358 11.04 11.90 8.91
N PHE A 359 9.99 11.08 9.02
CA PHE A 359 8.70 11.40 8.39
C PHE A 359 7.50 10.83 9.16
N GLY A 360 6.33 11.36 8.83
CA GLY A 360 5.01 10.89 9.22
C GLY A 360 4.05 10.88 8.01
N TYR A 361 2.89 10.23 8.17
CA TYR A 361 1.84 10.25 7.16
C TYR A 361 0.46 10.32 7.83
N GLY A 362 -0.24 11.42 7.58
CA GLY A 362 -1.50 11.75 8.22
C GLY A 362 -2.73 11.16 7.54
N ARG A 363 -3.88 11.22 8.25
CA ARG A 363 -5.19 10.86 7.69
C ARG A 363 -5.68 11.81 6.59
N ASP A 364 -5.10 13.00 6.54
CA ASP A 364 -5.29 14.00 5.49
C ASP A 364 -4.59 13.62 4.17
N GLY A 365 -3.83 12.53 4.16
CA GLY A 365 -3.11 12.05 2.99
C GLY A 365 -1.80 12.78 2.73
N ARG A 366 -1.31 13.56 3.70
CA ARG A 366 -0.04 14.30 3.59
C ARG A 366 1.11 13.53 4.21
N LEU A 367 2.24 13.55 3.51
CA LEU A 367 3.55 13.14 4.01
C LEU A 367 4.16 14.36 4.71
N ASP A 368 4.44 14.20 5.99
CA ASP A 368 5.19 15.18 6.79
C ASP A 368 6.64 14.74 6.86
N VAL A 369 7.58 15.62 6.52
CA VAL A 369 9.01 15.35 6.52
C VAL A 369 9.69 16.30 7.50
N ASP A 370 9.97 15.82 8.70
CA ASP A 370 10.67 16.56 9.76
C ASP A 370 12.15 16.78 9.44
N ARG A 371 12.77 15.80 8.78
CA ARG A 371 14.19 15.83 8.45
C ARG A 371 14.48 14.99 7.22
N ALA A 372 15.24 15.56 6.31
CA ALA A 372 15.79 14.83 5.18
C ALA A 372 17.24 15.27 4.99
N GLU A 373 18.20 14.34 5.11
CA GLU A 373 19.64 14.63 5.07
C GLU A 373 20.34 13.62 4.17
N TRP A 374 21.28 14.08 3.34
CA TRP A 374 22.12 13.28 2.45
C TRP A 374 23.56 13.75 2.46
N ARG A 375 24.46 12.87 2.01
CA ARG A 375 25.83 13.20 1.61
C ARG A 375 25.87 13.53 0.13
N TRP A 376 26.47 14.67 -0.20
CA TRP A 376 26.62 15.14 -1.57
C TRP A 376 27.97 15.83 -1.75
N ALA A 377 28.73 15.43 -2.78
CA ALA A 377 30.03 16.00 -3.13
C ALA A 377 30.96 16.25 -1.92
N GLY A 378 31.04 15.30 -0.98
CA GLY A 378 31.89 15.38 0.21
C GLY A 378 31.37 16.27 1.36
N GLY A 379 30.24 16.96 1.19
CA GLY A 379 29.55 17.70 2.23
C GLY A 379 28.21 17.08 2.61
N THR A 380 27.31 17.89 3.16
CA THR A 380 25.95 17.51 3.55
C THR A 380 24.91 18.35 2.83
N LEU A 381 23.79 17.72 2.49
CA LEU A 381 22.61 18.37 1.95
C LEU A 381 21.44 18.05 2.88
N HIS A 382 20.72 19.06 3.37
CA HIS A 382 19.56 18.83 4.21
C HIS A 382 18.36 19.69 3.78
N ALA A 383 17.15 19.16 3.90
CA ALA A 383 15.93 19.90 3.61
C ALA A 383 15.39 20.60 4.86
N GLU A 384 14.80 21.78 4.68
CA GLU A 384 13.87 22.33 5.68
C GLU A 384 12.65 21.40 5.85
N PRO A 385 12.00 21.37 7.03
CA PRO A 385 10.79 20.57 7.20
C PRO A 385 9.70 20.99 6.20
N PHE A 386 9.03 20.01 5.59
CA PHE A 386 7.99 20.26 4.61
C PHE A 386 6.88 19.20 4.64
N GLU A 387 5.68 19.61 4.22
CA GLU A 387 4.56 18.71 3.97
C GLU A 387 4.27 18.62 2.47
N LEU A 388 3.95 17.43 1.97
CA LEU A 388 3.46 17.26 0.59
C LEU A 388 2.42 16.16 0.49
N SER A 389 1.60 16.22 -0.57
CA SER A 389 0.68 15.15 -0.95
C SER A 389 1.39 14.20 -1.95
N PRO A 390 1.62 12.92 -1.61
CA PRO A 390 2.38 12.00 -2.48
C PRO A 390 1.71 11.70 -3.83
N ASP A 391 0.39 11.85 -3.93
CA ASP A 391 -0.37 11.63 -5.16
C ASP A 391 -0.19 12.78 -6.18
N LYS A 392 0.02 14.00 -5.68
CA LYS A 392 0.24 15.21 -6.48
C LYS A 392 1.25 16.11 -5.78
N PRO A 393 2.54 15.74 -5.80
CA PRO A 393 3.57 16.52 -5.11
C PRO A 393 3.61 17.93 -5.71
N LYS A 394 3.34 18.92 -4.88
CA LYS A 394 3.36 20.34 -5.21
C LYS A 394 3.95 21.12 -4.05
N GLY A 395 4.82 22.06 -4.35
CA GLY A 395 5.42 22.91 -3.33
C GLY A 395 6.84 23.30 -3.68
N THR A 396 7.48 24.01 -2.75
CA THR A 396 8.90 24.33 -2.82
C THR A 396 9.57 23.76 -1.59
N VAL A 397 10.65 23.01 -1.79
CA VAL A 397 11.50 22.45 -0.74
C VAL A 397 12.85 23.16 -0.83
N THR A 398 13.25 23.85 0.22
CA THR A 398 14.58 24.48 0.28
C THR A 398 15.58 23.47 0.82
N LEU A 399 16.61 23.16 0.02
CA LEU A 399 17.74 22.36 0.46
C LEU A 399 18.90 23.27 0.85
N HIS A 400 19.55 22.97 1.97
CA HIS A 400 20.74 23.64 2.47
C HIS A 400 21.94 22.73 2.26
N ALA A 401 22.95 23.25 1.58
CA ALA A 401 24.19 22.55 1.27
C ALA A 401 25.30 23.12 2.14
N ASP A 402 26.04 22.24 2.83
CA ASP A 402 27.10 22.63 3.76
C ASP A 402 28.37 21.84 3.49
N GLY A 403 29.49 22.57 3.36
CA GLY A 403 30.81 21.95 3.23
C GLY A 403 31.00 21.14 1.94
N ILE A 404 30.30 21.50 0.88
CA ILE A 404 30.39 20.87 -0.44
C ILE A 404 31.81 21.05 -0.98
N ASP A 405 32.46 19.96 -1.38
CA ASP A 405 33.81 19.99 -1.91
C ASP A 405 33.81 20.44 -3.37
N ALA A 406 34.50 21.56 -3.65
CA ALA A 406 34.52 22.12 -5.00
C ALA A 406 35.15 21.16 -6.03
N ALA A 407 36.17 20.39 -5.64
CA ALA A 407 36.81 19.41 -6.53
C ALA A 407 35.80 18.32 -6.93
N LYS A 408 35.14 17.73 -5.93
CA LYS A 408 34.16 16.66 -6.15
C LYS A 408 32.93 17.14 -6.92
N LEU A 409 32.54 18.39 -6.73
CA LEU A 409 31.43 18.98 -7.49
C LEU A 409 31.79 19.08 -8.98
N LEU A 410 33.01 19.52 -9.32
CA LEU A 410 33.49 19.57 -10.71
C LEU A 410 33.61 18.18 -11.36
N GLU A 411 34.06 17.18 -10.60
CA GLU A 411 34.09 15.79 -11.06
C GLU A 411 32.70 15.27 -11.43
N LEU A 412 31.67 15.61 -10.64
CA LEU A 412 30.28 15.18 -10.90
C LEU A 412 29.68 15.80 -12.16
N ILE A 413 30.04 17.04 -12.49
CA ILE A 413 29.59 17.71 -13.72
C ILE A 413 30.50 17.44 -14.92
N ALA A 414 31.51 16.57 -14.75
CA ALA A 414 32.44 16.10 -15.78
C ALA A 414 33.10 17.24 -16.59
N VAL A 415 33.58 18.29 -15.90
CA VAL A 415 34.34 19.35 -16.56
C VAL A 415 35.81 18.93 -16.63
N ASP A 416 36.19 18.34 -17.76
CA ASP A 416 37.56 17.88 -18.01
C ASP A 416 38.57 19.04 -17.94
N GLY A 417 39.74 18.78 -17.36
CA GLY A 417 40.84 19.74 -17.28
C GLY A 417 40.65 20.89 -16.30
N LEU A 418 39.65 20.84 -15.40
CA LEU A 418 39.43 21.86 -14.37
C LEU A 418 39.52 21.27 -12.97
N GLU A 419 40.45 21.76 -12.16
CA GLU A 419 40.60 21.43 -10.75
C GLU A 419 40.16 22.63 -9.89
N ALA A 420 39.41 22.39 -8.82
CA ALA A 420 39.08 23.41 -7.84
C ALA A 420 39.45 22.93 -6.43
N SER A 421 39.81 23.86 -5.55
CA SER A 421 39.89 23.63 -4.12
C SER A 421 38.86 24.48 -3.38
N GLY A 422 38.62 24.20 -2.11
CA GLY A 422 37.71 24.98 -1.25
C GLY A 422 36.40 24.27 -0.93
N LYS A 423 35.62 24.91 -0.05
CA LYS A 423 34.32 24.42 0.42
C LYS A 423 33.23 25.42 0.06
N LEU A 424 32.12 24.90 -0.43
CA LEU A 424 30.94 25.67 -0.83
C LEU A 424 29.79 25.40 0.14
N ALA A 425 28.96 26.41 0.35
CA ALA A 425 27.71 26.30 1.10
C ALA A 425 26.63 27.19 0.48
N GLY A 426 25.36 26.88 0.69
CA GLY A 426 24.27 27.70 0.20
C GLY A 426 22.95 26.97 0.11
N THR A 427 22.04 27.47 -0.72
CA THR A 427 20.65 27.01 -0.78
C THR A 427 20.26 26.61 -2.19
N LEU A 428 19.52 25.50 -2.31
CA LEU A 428 19.00 24.96 -3.56
C LEU A 428 17.47 24.80 -3.43
N PRO A 429 16.69 25.78 -3.92
CA PRO A 429 15.24 25.70 -3.92
C PRO A 429 14.77 24.71 -4.99
N VAL A 430 14.06 23.67 -4.56
CA VAL A 430 13.48 22.63 -5.41
C VAL A 430 11.97 22.85 -5.51
N VAL A 431 11.48 23.09 -6.71
CA VAL A 431 10.05 23.24 -7.00
C VAL A 431 9.50 21.93 -7.53
N LEU A 432 8.48 21.41 -6.85
CA LEU A 432 7.73 20.22 -7.22
C LEU A 432 6.42 20.67 -7.89
N ALA A 433 6.16 20.18 -9.10
CA ALA A 433 4.97 20.48 -9.87
C ALA A 433 4.43 19.21 -10.56
N GLY A 434 3.85 18.30 -9.77
CA GLY A 434 3.43 16.98 -10.26
C GLY A 434 4.66 16.16 -10.65
N ASP A 435 4.75 15.77 -11.92
CA ASP A 435 5.84 14.92 -12.42
C ASP A 435 7.11 15.71 -12.76
N THR A 436 7.07 17.04 -12.60
CA THR A 436 8.20 17.93 -12.87
C THR A 436 8.88 18.36 -11.58
N VAL A 437 10.18 18.15 -11.50
CA VAL A 437 11.04 18.63 -10.42
C VAL A 437 12.04 19.61 -11.02
N THR A 438 12.01 20.86 -10.57
CA THR A 438 12.92 21.90 -11.04
C THR A 438 13.72 22.50 -9.90
N LEU A 439 14.96 22.85 -10.17
CA LEU A 439 15.80 23.64 -9.29
C LEU A 439 15.80 25.06 -9.85
N ASN A 440 15.40 26.03 -9.04
CA ASN A 440 15.26 27.43 -9.48
C ASN A 440 15.91 28.37 -8.46
N GLY A 441 16.93 29.09 -8.91
CA GLY A 441 17.69 30.03 -8.09
C GLY A 441 18.59 29.35 -7.06
N GLY A 442 19.15 28.18 -7.40
CA GLY A 442 20.16 27.55 -6.55
C GLY A 442 21.41 28.39 -6.48
N VAL A 443 21.99 28.54 -5.29
CA VAL A 443 23.23 29.30 -5.08
C VAL A 443 24.13 28.55 -4.13
N LEU A 444 25.40 28.37 -4.51
CA LEU A 444 26.48 27.89 -3.66
C LEU A 444 27.61 28.93 -3.66
N GLU A 445 28.11 29.29 -2.49
CA GLU A 445 29.18 30.27 -2.33
C GLU A 445 30.34 29.67 -1.54
N SER A 446 31.56 30.07 -1.88
CA SER A 446 32.76 29.63 -1.17
C SER A 446 32.83 30.23 0.23
N ALA A 447 33.08 29.38 1.22
CA ALA A 447 33.25 29.80 2.62
C ALA A 447 34.55 30.61 2.85
N GLY A 448 35.47 30.60 1.88
CA GLY A 448 36.73 31.32 1.93
C GLY A 448 37.47 31.23 0.59
N PRO A 449 38.73 31.70 0.54
CA PRO A 449 39.52 31.66 -0.67
C PRO A 449 39.89 30.22 -1.06
N GLY A 450 40.17 30.03 -2.34
CA GLY A 450 40.61 28.75 -2.88
C GLY A 450 41.30 28.93 -4.23
N THR A 451 41.48 27.82 -4.93
CA THR A 451 42.15 27.79 -6.23
C THR A 451 41.25 27.16 -7.28
N LEU A 452 41.33 27.67 -8.51
CA LEU A 452 40.77 27.09 -9.70
C LEU A 452 41.92 26.97 -10.72
N ARG A 453 42.22 25.75 -11.14
CA ARG A 453 43.34 25.45 -12.04
C ARG A 453 42.80 24.77 -13.27
N TYR A 454 43.17 25.32 -14.41
CA TYR A 454 42.87 24.76 -15.71
C TYR A 454 44.12 24.08 -16.28
N ASP A 455 44.00 22.85 -16.77
CA ASP A 455 45.07 22.12 -17.44
C ASP A 455 45.13 22.50 -18.94
N PRO A 456 46.14 23.29 -19.36
CA PRO A 456 46.30 23.67 -20.76
C PRO A 456 46.59 22.50 -21.71
N ALA A 457 47.02 21.33 -21.20
CA ALA A 457 47.21 20.13 -22.01
C ALA A 457 45.88 19.43 -22.37
N GLN A 458 44.80 19.73 -21.65
CA GLN A 458 43.46 19.16 -21.85
C GLN A 458 42.37 20.25 -21.79
N PRO A 459 42.27 21.14 -22.80
CA PRO A 459 41.18 22.11 -22.90
C PRO A 459 39.80 21.47 -22.89
N PRO A 460 38.85 21.93 -22.05
CA PRO A 460 37.44 21.64 -22.24
C PRO A 460 37.05 21.92 -23.69
N SER A 461 36.24 21.04 -24.28
CA SER A 461 35.64 21.26 -25.58
C SER A 461 34.90 22.61 -25.55
N GLY A 462 35.38 23.60 -26.32
CA GLY A 462 34.78 24.94 -26.39
C GLY A 462 35.68 26.14 -26.04
N LEU A 463 36.80 25.91 -25.36
CA LEU A 463 37.65 27.00 -24.85
C LEU A 463 39.01 27.12 -25.57
N LYS A 464 39.12 26.58 -26.79
CA LYS A 464 40.29 26.77 -27.66
C LYS A 464 40.24 28.14 -28.32
N GLY A 465 40.86 29.13 -27.68
CA GLY A 465 41.12 30.44 -28.29
C GLY A 465 42.38 30.43 -29.14
N GLU A 466 42.41 31.21 -30.23
CA GLU A 466 43.65 31.56 -30.92
C GLU A 466 44.56 32.38 -29.98
N GLU A 467 45.89 32.28 -30.14
CA GLU A 467 46.86 33.04 -29.34
C GLU A 467 46.55 34.55 -29.42
N GLY A 468 46.50 35.21 -28.25
CA GLY A 468 46.15 36.63 -28.14
C GLY A 468 44.64 36.95 -28.18
N SER A 469 43.77 35.95 -28.36
CA SER A 469 42.32 36.15 -28.22
C SER A 469 41.92 36.40 -26.76
N PRO A 470 40.78 37.08 -26.51
CA PRO A 470 40.21 37.20 -25.16
C PRO A 470 40.02 35.85 -24.46
N THR A 471 39.71 34.80 -25.24
CA THR A 471 39.58 33.43 -24.73
C THR A 471 40.93 32.87 -24.29
N ALA A 472 42.00 33.05 -25.06
CA ALA A 472 43.35 32.63 -24.66
C ALA A 472 43.84 33.37 -23.40
N MET A 473 43.52 34.67 -23.28
CA MET A 473 43.81 35.45 -22.07
C MET A 473 43.03 34.93 -20.85
N LEU A 474 41.74 34.63 -21.00
CA LEU A 474 40.91 34.03 -19.96
C LEU A 474 41.46 32.66 -19.51
N MET A 475 41.83 31.81 -20.47
CA MET A 475 42.40 30.49 -20.17
C MET A 475 43.76 30.59 -19.49
N GLY A 476 44.59 31.56 -19.91
CA GLY A 476 45.84 31.89 -19.23
C GLY A 476 45.62 32.29 -17.77
N ALA A 477 44.63 33.16 -17.50
CA ALA A 477 44.28 33.55 -16.14
C ALA A 477 43.81 32.35 -15.29
N LEU A 478 43.15 31.34 -15.88
CA LEU A 478 42.64 30.17 -15.17
C LEU A 478 43.68 29.08 -14.87
N THR A 479 44.90 29.17 -15.41
CA THR A 479 45.94 28.13 -15.19
C THR A 479 46.35 27.95 -13.72
N ASP A 480 46.31 29.03 -12.93
CA ASP A 480 46.59 29.04 -11.50
C ASP A 480 45.81 30.17 -10.81
N PHE A 481 44.48 30.11 -10.89
CA PHE A 481 43.62 31.20 -10.40
C PHE A 481 43.34 31.04 -8.91
N HIS A 482 43.78 32.00 -8.11
CA HIS A 482 43.47 32.08 -6.68
C HIS A 482 42.22 32.96 -6.52
N TYR A 483 41.08 32.34 -6.21
CA TYR A 483 39.84 33.07 -5.99
C TYR A 483 39.71 33.50 -4.53
N GLU A 484 39.25 34.72 -4.31
CA GLU A 484 38.78 35.25 -3.02
C GLU A 484 37.34 34.81 -2.75
N SER A 485 36.52 34.80 -3.81
CA SER A 485 35.12 34.39 -3.76
C SER A 485 34.74 33.63 -5.03
N LEU A 486 34.06 32.51 -4.85
CA LEU A 486 33.43 31.72 -5.89
C LEU A 486 31.93 31.61 -5.56
N ARG A 487 31.09 31.98 -6.52
CA ARG A 487 29.65 31.78 -6.47
C ARG A 487 29.20 30.94 -7.66
N ILE A 488 28.40 29.92 -7.39
CA ILE A 488 27.82 29.04 -8.39
C ILE A 488 26.30 29.19 -8.32
N THR A 489 25.66 29.54 -9.43
CA THR A 489 24.20 29.49 -9.56
C THR A 489 23.80 28.23 -10.29
N ILE A 490 22.73 27.56 -9.85
CA ILE A 490 22.25 26.31 -10.46
C ILE A 490 20.76 26.47 -10.75
N ASP A 491 20.36 26.11 -11.96
CA ASP A 491 18.96 26.13 -12.42
C ASP A 491 18.71 24.96 -13.36
N GLY A 492 17.52 24.35 -13.35
CA GLY A 492 17.17 23.35 -14.36
C GLY A 492 16.09 22.37 -13.91
N GLN A 493 15.99 21.26 -14.63
CA GLN A 493 14.98 20.24 -14.41
C GLN A 493 15.63 18.88 -14.13
N ALA A 494 15.14 18.13 -13.14
CA ALA A 494 15.61 16.78 -12.87
C ALA A 494 15.35 15.86 -14.08
N GLY A 495 16.36 15.09 -14.47
CA GLY A 495 16.35 14.30 -15.71
C GLY A 495 16.38 15.11 -17.01
N GLY A 496 16.54 16.44 -16.94
CA GLY A 496 16.63 17.37 -18.07
C GLY A 496 17.95 18.14 -18.11
N GLU A 497 17.94 19.33 -18.75
CA GLU A 497 19.13 20.20 -18.81
C GLU A 497 19.30 20.99 -17.51
N LEU A 498 20.53 20.97 -16.97
CA LEU A 498 20.97 21.81 -15.85
C LEU A 498 21.84 22.95 -16.39
N ASN A 499 21.62 24.16 -15.89
CA ASN A 499 22.40 25.35 -16.17
C ASN A 499 23.17 25.74 -14.90
N ALA A 500 24.46 25.98 -15.03
CA ALA A 500 25.33 26.43 -13.96
C ALA A 500 26.00 27.76 -14.36
N GLY A 501 25.86 28.79 -13.52
CA GLY A 501 26.60 30.04 -13.64
C GLY A 501 27.73 30.07 -12.63
N PHE A 502 28.91 30.56 -13.01
CA PHE A 502 30.06 30.71 -12.13
C PHE A 502 30.48 32.17 -12.11
N SER A 503 30.53 32.75 -10.92
CA SER A 503 31.07 34.09 -10.68
C SER A 503 32.29 33.96 -9.78
N LEU A 504 33.45 34.27 -10.33
CA LEU A 504 34.73 34.21 -9.61
C LEU A 504 35.32 35.60 -9.49
N ARG A 505 35.94 35.88 -8.36
CA ARG A 505 36.78 37.05 -8.15
C ARG A 505 38.08 36.60 -7.51
N GLY A 506 39.20 37.05 -8.06
CA GLY A 506 40.52 36.60 -7.63
C GLY A 506 41.63 37.14 -8.51
N ALA A 507 42.77 36.47 -8.49
CA ALA A 507 43.91 36.79 -9.34
C ALA A 507 44.72 35.53 -9.64
N ASN A 508 45.45 35.55 -10.75
CA ASN A 508 46.49 34.56 -11.01
C ASN A 508 47.85 35.26 -10.86
N PRO A 509 48.67 34.91 -9.84
CA PRO A 509 49.96 35.56 -9.57
C PRO A 509 50.94 35.52 -10.74
N SER A 510 50.82 34.51 -11.60
CA SER A 510 51.69 34.29 -12.76
C SER A 510 51.18 34.97 -14.04
N PHE A 511 50.03 35.67 -13.97
CA PHE A 511 49.37 36.28 -15.11
C PHE A 511 49.20 37.79 -14.88
N TYR A 512 49.76 38.62 -15.77
CA TYR A 512 49.67 40.10 -15.72
C TYR A 512 49.95 40.69 -14.33
N ASP A 513 51.08 40.31 -13.72
CA ASP A 513 51.52 40.79 -12.40
C ASP A 513 50.48 40.62 -11.27
N GLY A 514 49.62 39.61 -11.36
CA GLY A 514 48.61 39.31 -10.35
C GLY A 514 47.43 40.28 -10.34
N TYR A 515 47.13 40.94 -11.47
CA TYR A 515 46.03 41.89 -11.56
C TYR A 515 44.68 41.23 -11.19
N PRO A 516 43.82 41.88 -10.38
CA PRO A 516 42.52 41.33 -10.01
C PRO A 516 41.61 41.09 -11.23
N VAL A 517 41.04 39.91 -11.30
CA VAL A 517 40.10 39.50 -12.36
C VAL A 517 38.76 39.11 -11.72
N ALA A 518 37.67 39.58 -12.34
CA ALA A 518 36.32 39.12 -12.05
C ALA A 518 35.75 38.42 -13.29
N LEU A 519 35.37 37.16 -13.15
CA LEU A 519 34.91 36.29 -14.22
C LEU A 519 33.46 35.90 -13.99
N ASN A 520 32.65 35.95 -15.04
CA ASN A 520 31.29 35.42 -15.05
C ASN A 520 31.16 34.44 -16.22
N LEU A 521 31.02 33.16 -15.91
CA LEU A 521 30.92 32.08 -16.88
C LEU A 521 29.54 31.45 -16.77
N LYS A 522 28.94 31.05 -17.90
CA LYS A 522 27.69 30.28 -17.93
C LYS A 522 27.96 28.95 -18.64
N LEU A 523 27.69 27.86 -17.94
CA LEU A 523 27.73 26.51 -18.47
C LEU A 523 26.28 26.01 -18.56
N SER A 524 25.88 25.51 -19.73
CA SER A 524 24.55 24.93 -19.96
C SER A 524 24.72 23.45 -20.29
N GLY A 525 23.82 22.61 -19.77
CA GLY A 525 23.82 21.13 -19.83
C GLY A 525 23.68 20.50 -21.23
N ALA A 526 23.88 21.29 -22.27
CA ALA A 526 24.21 20.82 -23.61
C ALA A 526 25.43 21.61 -24.12
N LEU A 527 26.56 21.51 -23.39
CA LEU A 527 27.78 22.25 -23.69
C LEU A 527 28.20 22.03 -25.17
N ASP A 528 27.94 20.85 -25.74
CA ASP A 528 28.19 20.50 -27.15
C ASP A 528 27.37 21.27 -28.21
N ARG A 529 26.24 21.91 -27.83
CA ARG A 529 25.37 22.64 -28.79
C ARG A 529 25.54 24.16 -28.75
N ILE A 530 25.84 24.76 -27.59
CA ILE A 530 25.86 26.23 -27.46
C ILE A 530 27.23 26.83 -27.79
N LEU A 531 28.31 26.07 -27.70
CA LEU A 531 29.64 26.52 -28.15
C LEU A 531 29.74 26.78 -29.67
N ARG A 532 28.64 26.57 -30.42
CA ARG A 532 28.51 26.94 -31.83
C ARG A 532 27.74 28.24 -32.09
N GLN A 533 27.10 28.86 -31.09
CA GLN A 533 26.30 30.07 -31.31
C GLN A 533 26.43 31.05 -30.15
N ASN A 534 26.94 32.24 -30.46
CA ASN A 534 26.93 33.48 -29.67
C ASN A 534 28.15 33.74 -28.77
N LEU A 535 29.21 34.25 -29.40
CA LEU A 535 29.98 35.36 -28.82
C LEU A 535 29.59 36.63 -29.59
N ASP A 536 28.64 37.40 -29.06
CA ASP A 536 28.43 38.78 -29.51
C ASP A 536 29.62 39.63 -29.01
N VAL A 537 30.61 39.80 -29.87
CA VAL A 537 31.74 40.69 -29.62
C VAL A 537 31.31 42.12 -29.94
N TYR A 538 31.11 42.93 -28.90
CA TYR A 538 30.98 44.38 -29.03
C TYR A 538 32.28 44.96 -29.63
N ARG A 539 32.18 45.61 -30.79
CA ARG A 539 33.29 46.33 -31.42
C ARG A 539 33.70 47.52 -30.55
N ILE A 540 34.99 47.60 -30.21
CA ILE A 540 35.63 48.84 -29.77
C ILE A 540 35.79 49.74 -31.00
N PRO A 541 35.38 51.02 -30.96
CA PRO A 541 35.51 51.94 -32.10
C PRO A 541 36.98 52.19 -32.49
N ASP A 542 37.24 52.33 -33.80
CA ASP A 542 38.57 52.52 -34.41
C ASP A 542 39.35 53.77 -33.91
N THR A 543 38.72 54.64 -33.12
CA THR A 543 39.30 55.91 -32.64
C THR A 543 40.36 55.76 -31.54
N VAL A 544 40.60 54.55 -31.02
CA VAL A 544 41.64 54.28 -30.01
C VAL A 544 42.93 53.73 -30.64
N ARG A 545 42.89 53.16 -31.85
CA ARG A 545 44.07 52.56 -32.50
C ARG A 545 45.03 53.60 -33.09
N GLU A 546 44.55 54.78 -33.48
CA GLU A 546 45.39 55.84 -34.07
C GLU A 546 46.17 56.69 -33.06
N ARG A 547 45.93 56.57 -31.75
CA ARG A 547 46.70 57.31 -30.72
C ARG A 547 47.92 56.56 -30.17
N MET A 548 48.14 55.31 -30.57
CA MET A 548 49.23 54.47 -30.03
C MET A 548 50.39 54.23 -31.01
N THR A 549 50.34 54.74 -32.26
CA THR A 549 51.38 54.47 -33.27
C THR A 549 52.05 55.72 -33.87
N GLY A 550 51.88 56.91 -33.28
CA GLY A 550 52.35 58.15 -33.92
C GLY A 550 52.85 59.25 -32.99
N SER A 551 53.74 58.96 -32.04
CA SER A 551 54.58 59.99 -31.40
C SER A 551 55.87 59.38 -30.83
N ASP A 552 56.88 59.21 -31.68
CA ASP A 552 58.27 59.57 -31.37
C ASP A 552 59.20 59.24 -32.55
N GLN A 553 59.51 60.25 -33.37
CA GLN A 553 60.88 60.43 -33.86
C GLN A 553 61.17 61.92 -34.02
N LYS A 554 62.05 62.42 -33.14
CA LYS A 554 62.50 63.79 -32.96
C LYS A 554 63.58 64.18 -33.97
N ASP A 555 63.67 65.49 -34.16
CA ASP A 555 64.66 66.28 -34.88
C ASP A 555 66.15 65.94 -34.65
N HIS A 556 66.91 66.32 -35.69
CA HIS A 556 68.36 66.61 -35.82
C HIS A 556 69.35 65.47 -36.05
#